data_AF-A0AAE1QF02-F1
#
_entry.id   AF-A0AAE1QF02-F1
#
_cell.length_a   1.000
_cell.length_b   1.000
_cell.length_c   1.000
_cell.angle_alpha   90.00
_cell.angle_beta   90.00
_cell.angle_gamma   90.00
#
_symmetry.space_group_name_H-M   'P 1'
#
loop_
_entity.id
_entity.type
_entity.pdbx_description
1 polymer ?
#
loop_
_entity_poly.entity_id
_entity_poly.type
_entity_poly.pdbx_seq_one_letter_code
_entity_poly.pdbx_strand_id
1 'polypeptide(L)' 'MTACLQQRMIAELLLVTEREGKGYVPQCREQDGLYEARQCSRNGLICWCVGPHGHKLPRSLAAAHEVNCNDPRAQLGD' A
#
# COMPACT_ATOMS: atom_id res chain seq x y z
N MET A 1 -8.79 -5.98 -15.38
CA MET A 1 -7.89 -5.08 -14.60
C MET A 1 -8.37 -5.06 -13.17
N THR A 2 -7.47 -5.28 -12.21
CA THR A 2 -7.80 -5.20 -10.77
C THR A 2 -7.71 -3.76 -10.27
N ALA A 3 -8.35 -3.49 -9.13
CA ALA A 3 -8.30 -2.16 -8.51
C ALA A 3 -6.85 -1.70 -8.24
N CYS A 4 -5.98 -2.58 -7.76
CA CYS A 4 -4.58 -2.23 -7.50
C CYS A 4 -3.82 -1.83 -8.77
N LEU A 5 -3.93 -2.61 -9.85
CA LEU A 5 -3.24 -2.30 -11.10
C LEU A 5 -3.73 -0.99 -11.72
N GLN A 6 -5.03 -0.72 -11.65
CA GLN A 6 -5.61 0.56 -12.09
C GLN A 6 -5.08 1.73 -11.23
N GLN A 7 -5.09 1.58 -9.91
CA GLN A 7 -4.63 2.61 -8.99
C GLN A 7 -3.11 2.85 -9.08
N ARG A 8 -2.33 1.81 -9.41
CA ARG A 8 -0.89 1.94 -9.67
C ARG A 8 -0.62 2.85 -10.85
N MET A 9 -1.28 2.60 -11.99
CA MET A 9 -1.11 3.42 -13.20
C MET A 9 -1.50 4.88 -12.98
N ILE A 10 -2.61 5.14 -12.27
CA ILE A 10 -3.04 6.51 -11.94
C ILE A 10 -2.04 7.18 -11.01
N ALA A 11 -1.59 6.49 -9.95
CA ALA A 11 -0.62 7.03 -9.00
C ALA A 11 0.71 7.38 -9.68
N GLU A 12 1.19 6.53 -10.59
CA GLU A 12 2.41 6.81 -11.35
C GLU A 12 2.28 8.04 -12.26
N LEU A 13 1.12 8.22 -12.91
CA LEU A 13 0.86 9.40 -13.72
C LEU A 13 0.83 10.70 -12.90
N LEU A 14 0.21 10.67 -11.71
CA LEU A 14 0.13 11.84 -10.82
C LEU A 14 1.51 12.23 -10.27
N LEU A 15 2.35 11.25 -9.92
CA LEU A 15 3.70 11.48 -9.43
C LEU A 15 4.63 12.16 -10.44
N VAL A 16 4.39 12.01 -11.75
CA VAL A 16 5.14 12.70 -12.80
C VAL A 16 4.78 14.19 -12.85
N THR A 17 3.59 14.55 -12.37
CA THR A 17 3.04 15.92 -12.48
C THR A 17 3.23 16.77 -11.23
N GLU A 18 3.40 16.16 -10.04
CA GLU A 18 3.45 16.88 -8.77
C GLU A 18 4.89 17.04 -8.24
N ARG A 19 5.33 18.30 -8.12
CA ARG A 19 6.69 18.73 -7.70
C ARG A 19 7.07 18.40 -6.26
N GLU A 20 6.20 17.74 -5.50
CA GLU A 20 6.37 17.51 -4.07
C GLU A 20 6.27 16.01 -3.80
N GLY A 21 7.41 15.35 -3.60
CA GLY A 21 7.57 13.89 -3.47
C GLY A 21 6.93 13.24 -2.23
N LYS A 22 5.72 13.63 -1.85
CA LYS A 22 4.88 13.01 -0.82
C LYS A 22 3.80 12.18 -1.51
N GLY A 23 4.16 10.98 -1.95
CA GLY A 23 3.22 10.09 -2.61
C GLY A 23 3.48 8.62 -2.33
N TYR A 24 2.51 7.82 -2.72
CA TYR A 24 2.50 6.37 -2.53
C TYR A 24 2.05 5.75 -3.85
N VAL A 25 2.84 4.77 -4.31
CA VAL A 25 2.46 3.92 -5.43
C VAL A 25 1.97 2.61 -4.84
N PRO A 26 0.72 2.19 -5.10
CA PRO A 26 0.24 0.92 -4.62
C PRO A 26 1.05 -0.23 -5.21
N GLN A 27 1.59 -1.04 -4.30
CA GLN A 27 2.25 -2.29 -4.64
C GLN A 27 1.18 -3.37 -4.83
N CYS A 28 1.29 -4.09 -5.94
CA CYS A 28 0.34 -5.11 -6.33
C CYS A 28 1.07 -6.43 -6.48
N ARG A 29 0.47 -7.51 -6.00
CA ARG A 29 0.95 -8.87 -6.19
C ARG A 29 0.91 -9.22 -7.67
N GLU A 30 2.04 -9.61 -8.24
CA GLU A 30 2.18 -9.84 -9.68
C GLU A 30 1.33 -11.01 -10.20
N GLN A 31 1.06 -12.03 -9.37
CA GLN A 31 0.29 -13.20 -9.76
C GLN A 31 -1.19 -12.91 -10.03
N ASP A 32 -1.83 -12.09 -9.17
CA ASP A 32 -3.28 -11.86 -9.21
C ASP A 32 -3.66 -10.40 -9.51
N GLY A 33 -2.68 -9.48 -9.47
CA GLY A 33 -2.91 -8.04 -9.54
C GLY A 33 -3.61 -7.47 -8.30
N LEU A 34 -3.75 -8.23 -7.21
CA LEU A 34 -4.34 -7.75 -5.96
C LEU A 34 -3.35 -6.88 -5.18
N TYR A 35 -3.84 -6.18 -4.16
CA TYR A 35 -2.98 -5.43 -3.24
C TYR A 35 -2.03 -6.36 -2.49
N GLU A 36 -0.76 -5.97 -2.38
CA GLU A 36 0.10 -6.56 -1.36
C GLU A 36 -0.43 -6.15 0.02
N ALA A 37 -0.43 -7.09 0.96
CA ALA A 37 -0.91 -6.83 2.32
C ALA A 37 -0.08 -5.75 3.01
N ARG A 38 1.19 -5.61 2.62
CA ARG A 38 2.11 -4.59 3.11
C ARG A 38 2.36 -3.56 2.01
N GLN A 39 1.92 -2.34 2.25
CA GLN A 39 2.16 -1.19 1.39
C GLN A 39 3.15 -0.24 2.05
N CYS A 40 4.02 0.36 1.25
CA CYS A 40 5.07 1.24 1.73
C CYS A 40 5.03 2.57 1.00
N SER A 41 5.41 3.64 1.70
CA SER A 41 5.65 4.94 1.09
C SER A 41 6.71 4.84 0.01
N ARG A 42 6.74 5.81 -0.91
CA ARG A 42 7.69 5.81 -2.03
C ARG A 42 9.17 5.73 -1.61
N ASN A 43 9.51 6.28 -0.44
CA ASN A 43 10.86 6.21 0.11
C ASN A 43 11.15 4.91 0.90
N GLY A 44 10.15 4.03 1.06
CA GLY A 44 10.26 2.79 1.80
C GLY A 44 10.45 2.95 3.32
N LEU A 45 10.38 4.17 3.87
CA LEU A 45 10.63 4.41 5.30
C LEU A 45 9.44 4.05 6.17
N ILE A 46 8.22 4.27 5.66
CA ILE A 46 6.97 4.04 6.37
C ILE A 46 6.18 3.00 5.59
N CYS A 47 5.72 1.97 6.28
CA CYS A 47 4.79 1.00 5.69
C CYS A 47 3.50 0.95 6.50
N TRP A 48 2.49 0.34 5.91
CA TRP A 48 1.22 0.05 6.56
C TRP A 48 0.63 -1.21 5.96
N CYS A 49 -0.34 -1.77 6.68
CA CYS A 49 -1.06 -2.93 6.21
C CYS A 49 -2.34 -2.50 5.50
N VAL A 50 -2.68 -3.20 4.43
CA VAL A 50 -3.94 -3.02 3.72
C VAL A 50 -4.70 -4.33 3.63
N GLY A 51 -6.02 -4.24 3.59
CA GLY A 51 -6.87 -5.38 3.28
C GLY A 51 -6.84 -5.74 1.78
N PRO A 52 -7.58 -6.79 1.37
CA PRO A 52 -7.62 -7.26 -0.03
C PRO A 52 -8.12 -6.21 -1.02
N HIS A 53 -8.89 -5.23 -0.54
CA HIS A 53 -9.42 -4.11 -1.33
C HIS A 53 -8.47 -2.89 -1.38
N GLY A 54 -7.30 -2.95 -0.72
CA GLY A 54 -6.35 -1.83 -0.64
C GLY A 54 -6.66 -0.80 0.45
N HIS A 55 -7.66 -1.06 1.30
CA HIS A 55 -7.99 -0.21 2.43
C HIS A 55 -6.93 -0.34 3.53
N LYS A 56 -6.37 0.78 3.95
CA LYS A 56 -5.41 0.84 5.07
C LYS A 56 -6.07 0.36 6.35
N LEU A 57 -5.42 -0.58 7.02
CA LEU A 57 -5.83 -1.07 8.33
C LEU A 57 -5.48 -0.04 9.41
N PRO A 58 -6.38 0.22 10.37
CA PRO A 58 -6.11 1.14 11.46
C PRO A 58 -4.90 0.69 12.28
N ARG A 59 -4.14 1.66 12.82
CA ARG A 59 -2.91 1.43 13.62
C ARG A 59 -1.81 0.59 12.95
N SER A 60 -1.84 0.41 11.63
CA SER A 60 -0.78 -0.32 10.91
C SER A 60 0.35 0.57 10.38
N LEU A 61 0.22 1.90 10.46
CA LEU A 61 1.23 2.84 9.96
C LEU A 61 2.40 2.92 10.94
N ALA A 62 3.55 2.37 10.55
CA ALA A 62 4.78 2.43 11.35
C ALA A 62 6.02 2.38 10.44
N ALA A 63 7.22 2.41 11.03
CA ALA A 63 8.45 2.26 10.27
C ALA A 63 8.47 0.90 9.56
N ALA A 64 9.10 0.83 8.38
CA ALA A 64 9.08 -0.39 7.55
C ALA A 64 9.59 -1.67 8.24
N HIS A 65 10.41 -1.53 9.29
CA HIS A 65 10.91 -2.64 10.09
C HIS A 65 9.95 -3.09 11.20
N GLU A 66 9.02 -2.23 11.62
CA GLU A 66 8.05 -2.51 12.68
C GLU A 66 6.72 -3.05 12.12
N VAL A 67 6.47 -2.87 10.83
CA VAL A 67 5.21 -3.25 10.16
C VAL A 67 5.24 -4.72 9.76
N ASN A 68 4.42 -5.53 10.42
CA ASN A 68 4.20 -6.94 10.07
C ASN A 68 2.72 -7.19 9.73
N CYS A 69 2.44 -7.41 8.45
CA CYS A 69 1.09 -7.61 7.92
C CYS A 69 0.68 -9.08 7.80
N ASN A 70 1.56 -10.01 8.22
CA ASN A 70 1.25 -11.43 8.27
C ASN A 70 0.52 -11.83 9.56
N ASP A 71 0.30 -10.88 10.48
CA ASP A 71 -0.42 -11.15 11.72
C ASP A 71 -1.95 -11.18 11.46
N PRO A 72 -2.63 -12.31 11.70
CA PRO A 72 -4.07 -12.43 11.48
C PRO A 72 -4.89 -11.50 12.38
N ARG A 73 -4.32 -10.98 13.48
CA ARG A 73 -5.02 -10.05 14.39
C ARG A 73 -5.03 -8.62 13.86
N ALA A 74 -4.10 -8.26 12.97
CA ALA A 74 -4.07 -6.93 12.34
C ALA A 74 -5.18 -6.75 11.29
N GLN A 75 -5.75 -7.84 10.76
CA GLN A 75 -6.77 -7.83 9.71
C GLN A 75 -8.21 -7.70 10.23
N LEU A 76 -8.41 -7.78 11.55
CA LEU A 76 -9.71 -7.63 12.20
C LEU A 76 -9.80 -6.20 12.77
N GLY A 77 -10.14 -5.25 11.89
CA GLY A 77 -10.62 -3.96 12.34
C GLY A 77 -11.99 -4.15 12.98
N ASP A 78 -12.10 -3.88 14.28
CA ASP A 78 -13.35 -3.54 14.94
C ASP A 78 -13.68 -2.06 14.64
#